data_AF-A0A090MTW6-F1
#
_entry.id   AF-A0A090MTW6-F1
#
_cell.length_a   1.000
_cell.length_b   1.000
_cell.length_c   1.000
_cell.angle_alpha   90.00
_cell.angle_beta   90.00
_cell.angle_gamma   90.00
#
_symmetry.space_group_name_H-M   'P 1'
#
loop_
_entity.id
_entity.type
_entity.pdbx_description
1 polymer ?
#
loop_
_entity_poly.entity_id
_entity_poly.type
_entity_poly.pdbx_seq_one_letter_code
_entity_poly.pdbx_strand_id
1 'polypeptide(L)'
;MKTKNFVRGAITILYSKNSEKILVGEKKVNTLYLSNSLGFPGALLQPGIDEQFDYRKTNLDKLSKNNIFKSDKYGRSIAAARGLFIELGILPIIEGISHKTKIETAENYPLYKSYKDKVENYPSTFMDLFVTKSLDIKSFVSFTNLQLNTKNNIFFDFEVFVLPINDLTIIDKISTNVGKFHWVSADTIPGLKKLFNKNQLNISKKISLQAIKKSGNGKDVLEINQYDYHFQEVITRVNNSFGNTSNSLEAMQYK
;
A
#
# COMPACT_ATOMS: atom_id res chain seq x y z
N MET A 1 25.86 -18.39 -6.21
CA MET A 1 24.64 -17.65 -6.64
C MET A 1 24.82 -16.19 -6.27
N LYS A 2 24.81 -15.25 -7.22
CA LYS A 2 24.81 -13.81 -6.88
C LYS A 2 23.46 -13.48 -6.27
N THR A 3 23.45 -12.97 -5.03
CA THR A 3 22.27 -12.41 -4.39
C THR A 3 21.74 -11.27 -5.26
N LYS A 4 20.52 -11.41 -5.78
CA LYS A 4 19.85 -10.31 -6.49
C LYS A 4 19.50 -9.23 -5.46
N ASN A 5 19.93 -8.00 -5.70
CA ASN A 5 19.55 -6.86 -4.86
C ASN A 5 18.12 -6.44 -5.23
N PHE A 6 17.22 -6.45 -4.25
CA PHE A 6 15.85 -5.97 -4.41
C PHE A 6 15.72 -4.59 -3.78
N VAL A 7 15.15 -3.65 -4.53
CA VAL A 7 14.65 -2.39 -3.99
C VAL A 7 13.33 -2.70 -3.28
N ARG A 8 13.29 -2.48 -1.96
CA ARG A 8 12.13 -2.83 -1.13
C ARG A 8 11.21 -1.64 -0.98
N GLY A 9 9.92 -1.90 -0.90
CA GLY A 9 8.92 -0.88 -0.61
C GLY A 9 7.63 -1.44 -0.06
N ALA A 10 6.65 -0.56 0.10
CA ALA A 10 5.31 -0.94 0.45
C ALA A 10 4.27 0.00 -0.16
N ILE A 11 3.10 -0.54 -0.46
CA ILE A 11 1.94 0.20 -0.96
C ILE A 11 0.71 -0.07 -0.09
N THR A 12 -0.22 0.87 -0.12
CA THR A 12 -1.47 0.81 0.65
C THR A 12 -2.68 0.84 -0.27
N ILE A 13 -3.52 -0.19 -0.17
CA ILE A 13 -4.88 -0.19 -0.73
C ILE A 13 -5.81 0.37 0.33
N LEU A 14 -6.38 1.55 0.09
CA LEU A 14 -7.49 2.06 0.90
C LEU A 14 -8.77 1.33 0.50
N TYR A 15 -9.36 0.58 1.43
CA TYR A 15 -10.56 -0.21 1.20
C TYR A 15 -11.75 0.33 2.01
N SER A 16 -12.78 0.84 1.34
CA SER A 16 -14.03 1.21 1.98
C SER A 16 -14.87 -0.03 2.25
N LYS A 17 -15.04 -0.37 3.53
CA LYS A 17 -15.83 -1.53 3.98
C LYS A 17 -17.31 -1.40 3.62
N ASN A 18 -17.88 -0.22 3.79
CA ASN A 18 -19.31 0.02 3.63
C ASN A 18 -19.78 -0.07 2.18
N SER A 19 -18.91 0.36 1.25
CA SER A 19 -19.24 0.38 -0.18
C SER A 19 -18.52 -0.70 -0.98
N GLU A 20 -17.67 -1.50 -0.33
CA GLU A 20 -16.78 -2.49 -0.97
C GLU A 20 -15.99 -1.92 -2.15
N LYS A 21 -15.41 -0.73 -1.98
CA LYS A 21 -14.62 -0.04 -3.01
C LYS A 21 -13.17 0.15 -2.58
N ILE A 22 -12.27 0.27 -3.53
CA ILE A 22 -10.86 0.61 -3.32
C ILE A 22 -10.51 1.93 -3.97
N LEU A 23 -9.62 2.69 -3.35
CA LEU A 23 -9.11 3.94 -3.90
C LEU A 23 -7.91 3.66 -4.79
N VAL A 24 -7.99 4.09 -6.04
CA VAL A 24 -6.98 3.82 -7.07
C VAL A 24 -6.59 5.13 -7.74
N GLY A 25 -5.28 5.36 -7.87
CA GLY A 25 -4.69 6.50 -8.55
C GLY A 25 -4.61 6.30 -10.06
N GLU A 26 -4.88 7.35 -10.82
CA GLU A 26 -4.60 7.41 -12.25
C GLU A 26 -3.09 7.56 -12.49
N LYS A 27 -2.59 6.82 -13.48
CA LYS A 27 -1.19 6.93 -13.90
C LYS A 27 -0.92 8.30 -14.51
N LYS A 28 0.05 9.03 -13.94
CA LYS A 28 0.57 10.28 -14.49
C LYS A 28 2.01 10.12 -14.98
N VAL A 29 2.29 10.58 -16.21
CA VAL A 29 3.63 10.58 -16.81
C VAL A 29 4.55 11.54 -16.02
N ASN A 30 5.82 11.16 -15.80
CA ASN A 30 6.89 11.96 -15.16
C ASN A 30 6.76 12.19 -13.65
N THR A 31 6.39 11.19 -12.85
CA THR A 31 6.37 11.29 -11.39
C THR A 31 7.03 10.07 -10.74
N LEU A 32 7.69 10.26 -9.61
CA LEU A 32 8.41 9.20 -8.87
C LEU A 32 7.54 8.43 -7.88
N TYR A 33 6.29 8.87 -7.71
CA TYR A 33 5.35 8.30 -6.74
C TYR A 33 4.80 6.93 -7.17
N LEU A 34 4.55 6.06 -6.19
CA LEU A 34 4.11 4.69 -6.46
C LEU A 34 2.66 4.65 -6.92
N SER A 35 1.80 5.59 -6.53
CA SER A 35 0.43 5.63 -7.05
C SER A 35 0.36 5.81 -8.56
N ASN A 36 1.30 6.54 -9.14
CA ASN A 36 1.31 6.74 -10.59
C ASN A 36 1.86 5.53 -11.35
N SER A 37 2.67 4.68 -10.70
CA SER A 37 3.24 3.49 -11.33
C SER A 37 2.41 2.22 -11.08
N LEU A 38 1.83 2.12 -9.89
CA LEU A 38 1.17 0.93 -9.34
C LEU A 38 -0.30 1.18 -8.96
N GLY A 39 -0.83 2.39 -9.17
CA GLY A 39 -2.23 2.72 -8.84
C GLY A 39 -2.51 2.91 -7.34
N PHE A 40 -1.53 2.71 -6.46
CA PHE A 40 -1.71 2.80 -5.00
C PHE A 40 -0.61 3.63 -4.33
N PRO A 41 -0.96 4.45 -3.32
CA PRO A 41 0.03 5.24 -2.60
C PRO A 41 0.99 4.34 -1.83
N GLY A 42 2.27 4.74 -1.77
CA GLY A 42 3.27 3.97 -1.05
C GLY A 42 4.62 4.65 -1.02
N ALA A 43 5.60 3.98 -0.45
CA ALA A 43 6.97 4.47 -0.48
C ALA A 43 7.97 3.32 -0.57
N LEU A 44 9.15 3.64 -1.12
CA LEU A 44 10.32 2.79 -0.95
C LEU A 44 10.71 2.75 0.52
N LEU A 45 11.10 1.58 1.00
CA LEU A 45 11.62 1.36 2.34
C LEU A 45 12.94 2.11 2.48
N GLN A 46 13.08 2.91 3.53
CA GLN A 46 14.29 3.66 3.85
C GLN A 46 15.05 2.93 4.97
N PRO A 47 16.15 2.22 4.64
CA PRO A 47 16.91 1.44 5.62
C PRO A 47 17.39 2.32 6.77
N GLY A 48 17.31 1.82 8.00
CA GLY A 48 17.70 2.58 9.19
C GLY A 48 16.76 3.72 9.60
N ILE A 49 15.78 4.10 8.77
CA ILE A 49 14.74 5.08 9.13
C ILE A 49 13.44 4.36 9.46
N ASP A 50 12.83 3.70 8.48
CA ASP A 50 11.52 3.08 8.65
C ASP A 50 11.61 1.86 9.60
N GLU A 51 12.71 1.10 9.54
CA GLU A 51 12.97 -0.07 10.39
C GLU A 51 13.24 0.31 11.86
N GLN A 52 13.78 1.51 12.08
CA GLN A 52 14.14 2.04 13.40
C GLN A 52 13.10 3.03 13.94
N PHE A 53 11.97 3.20 13.25
CA PHE A 53 10.88 4.04 13.73
C PHE A 53 10.51 3.66 15.17
N ASP A 54 10.32 4.68 16.02
CA ASP A 54 10.06 4.43 17.43
C ASP A 54 8.68 3.79 17.61
N TYR A 55 8.67 2.50 17.92
CA TYR A 55 7.43 1.74 18.14
C TYR A 55 6.53 2.35 19.23
N ARG A 56 7.07 3.13 20.18
CA ARG A 56 6.29 3.83 21.21
C ARG A 56 5.40 4.93 20.62
N LYS A 57 5.72 5.41 19.42
CA LYS A 57 4.91 6.32 18.61
C LYS A 57 3.87 5.59 17.74
N THR A 58 3.70 4.29 17.95
CA THR A 58 2.71 3.47 17.23
C THR A 58 1.76 2.81 18.22
N ASN A 59 0.74 2.12 17.72
CA ASN A 59 -0.16 1.31 18.55
C ASN A 59 0.28 -0.16 18.73
N LEU A 60 1.57 -0.45 18.51
CA LEU A 60 2.18 -1.72 18.89
C LEU A 60 2.65 -1.71 20.34
N ASP A 61 2.39 -2.81 21.05
CA ASP A 61 3.10 -3.11 22.28
C ASP A 61 4.48 -3.75 21.97
N LYS A 62 5.35 -3.80 22.98
CA LYS A 62 6.72 -4.33 22.86
C LYS A 62 6.77 -5.81 22.44
N LEU A 63 5.77 -6.61 22.81
CA LEU A 63 5.68 -8.04 22.47
C LEU A 63 5.23 -8.24 21.02
N SER A 64 4.25 -7.46 20.57
CA SER A 64 3.75 -7.37 19.20
C SER A 64 4.84 -6.89 18.25
N LYS A 65 5.69 -5.95 18.70
CA LYS A 65 6.95 -5.64 18.04
C LYS A 65 7.80 -6.91 17.89
N ASN A 66 8.19 -7.58 18.97
CA ASN A 66 9.06 -8.76 18.83
C ASN A 66 8.47 -9.89 17.95
N ASN A 67 7.14 -10.02 17.85
CA ASN A 67 6.47 -10.98 16.96
C ASN A 67 6.42 -10.53 15.48
N ILE A 68 6.24 -9.25 15.20
CA ILE A 68 6.29 -8.68 13.83
C ILE A 68 7.75 -8.61 13.33
N PHE A 69 8.70 -8.36 14.23
CA PHE A 69 10.10 -8.03 13.95
C PHE A 69 11.01 -9.24 13.70
N LYS A 70 10.45 -10.44 13.54
CA LYS A 70 11.16 -11.52 12.80
C LYS A 70 11.23 -11.24 11.29
N SER A 71 10.65 -10.13 10.81
CA SER A 71 10.59 -9.75 9.39
C SER A 71 10.74 -8.25 9.18
N ASP A 72 11.09 -7.87 7.95
CA ASP A 72 11.12 -6.49 7.42
C ASP A 72 9.73 -5.82 7.35
N LYS A 73 8.67 -6.52 7.77
CA LYS A 73 7.27 -6.04 7.73
C LYS A 73 7.01 -4.80 8.56
N TYR A 74 7.71 -4.58 9.67
CA TYR A 74 7.54 -3.36 10.45
C TYR A 74 7.99 -2.13 9.65
N GLY A 75 9.23 -2.13 9.13
CA GLY A 75 9.71 -1.04 8.30
C GLY A 75 8.80 -0.83 7.08
N ARG A 76 8.29 -1.92 6.49
CA ARG A 76 7.36 -1.82 5.36
C ARG A 76 5.99 -1.24 5.73
N SER A 77 5.45 -1.51 6.91
CA SER A 77 4.19 -0.88 7.35
C SER A 77 4.39 0.62 7.64
N ILE A 78 5.55 1.01 8.18
CA ILE A 78 5.93 2.41 8.32
C ILE A 78 6.08 3.08 6.94
N ALA A 79 6.75 2.42 5.99
CA ALA A 79 6.88 2.93 4.62
C ALA A 79 5.51 3.08 3.92
N ALA A 80 4.59 2.13 4.13
CA ALA A 80 3.22 2.21 3.62
C ALA A 80 2.46 3.42 4.19
N ALA A 81 2.53 3.63 5.51
CA ALA A 81 1.91 4.79 6.17
C ALA A 81 2.53 6.12 5.74
N ARG A 82 3.87 6.17 5.61
CA ARG A 82 4.60 7.34 5.14
C ARG A 82 4.24 7.68 3.70
N GLY A 83 4.19 6.69 2.82
CA GLY A 83 3.74 6.87 1.43
C GLY A 83 2.31 7.37 1.33
N LEU A 84 1.41 6.82 2.14
CA LEU A 84 0.02 7.27 2.23
C LEU A 84 -0.09 8.76 2.64
N PHE A 85 0.75 9.19 3.58
CA PHE A 85 0.82 10.59 4.01
C PHE A 85 1.43 11.51 2.94
N ILE A 86 2.57 11.14 2.35
CA ILE A 86 3.23 11.95 1.32
C ILE A 86 2.33 12.12 0.10
N GLU A 87 1.73 11.03 -0.38
CA GLU A 87 0.98 11.08 -1.63
C GLU A 87 -0.42 11.69 -1.46
N LEU A 88 -1.16 11.29 -0.41
CA LEU A 88 -2.58 11.66 -0.24
C LEU A 88 -2.84 12.62 0.92
N GLY A 89 -1.85 12.85 1.79
CA GLY A 89 -2.04 13.61 3.02
C GLY A 89 -2.90 12.87 4.04
N ILE A 90 -3.03 11.55 3.94
CA ILE A 90 -3.83 10.72 4.86
C ILE A 90 -2.93 10.17 5.97
N LEU A 91 -3.36 10.34 7.22
CA LEU A 91 -2.64 9.90 8.41
C LEU A 91 -3.56 9.05 9.33
N PRO A 92 -3.38 7.72 9.38
CA PRO A 92 -4.11 6.85 10.29
C PRO A 92 -3.49 6.93 11.69
N ILE A 93 -4.28 7.33 12.68
CA ILE A 93 -3.80 7.57 14.05
C ILE A 93 -4.68 6.88 15.08
N ILE A 94 -4.12 6.69 16.27
CA ILE A 94 -4.85 6.38 17.49
C ILE A 94 -4.95 7.64 18.35
N GLU A 95 -6.16 8.00 18.75
CA GLU A 95 -6.43 9.19 19.55
C GLU A 95 -6.49 8.84 21.06
N GLY A 96 -5.48 9.32 21.80
CA GLY A 96 -5.49 9.43 23.26
C GLY A 96 -5.91 8.18 24.05
N ILE A 97 -6.58 8.42 25.18
CA ILE A 97 -6.99 7.44 26.21
C ILE A 97 -7.98 6.39 25.67
N SER A 98 -8.78 6.76 24.66
CA SER A 98 -9.81 5.88 24.10
C SER A 98 -9.27 4.79 23.18
N HIS A 99 -7.99 4.88 22.78
CA HIS A 99 -7.37 4.00 21.80
C HIS A 99 -8.17 3.83 20.49
N LYS A 100 -8.98 4.83 20.13
CA LYS A 100 -9.85 4.79 18.96
C LYS A 100 -9.04 5.14 17.70
N THR A 101 -9.18 4.31 16.67
CA THR A 101 -8.66 4.60 15.33
C THR A 101 -9.39 5.78 14.70
N LYS A 102 -8.61 6.70 14.15
CA LYS A 102 -9.08 7.89 13.44
C LYS A 102 -8.20 8.10 12.22
N ILE A 103 -8.79 8.67 11.16
CA ILE A 103 -8.04 9.08 9.99
C ILE A 103 -8.07 10.61 9.94
N GLU A 104 -6.88 11.20 9.98
CA GLU A 104 -6.70 12.63 9.74
C GLU A 104 -6.25 12.85 8.31
N THR A 105 -6.61 14.01 7.74
CA THR A 105 -6.20 14.40 6.39
C THR A 105 -5.52 15.77 6.42
N ALA A 106 -4.68 16.05 5.43
CA ALA A 106 -4.00 17.33 5.30
C ALA A 106 -4.95 18.50 5.00
N GLU A 107 -6.17 18.22 4.56
CA GLU A 107 -7.22 19.23 4.47
C GLU A 107 -7.71 19.66 5.86
N ASN A 108 -7.95 18.70 6.76
CA ASN A 108 -8.40 18.98 8.13
C ASN A 108 -7.32 19.69 8.97
N TYR A 109 -6.04 19.52 8.61
CA TYR A 109 -4.90 20.04 9.36
C TYR A 109 -3.89 20.73 8.42
N PRO A 110 -3.98 22.06 8.25
CA PRO A 110 -3.12 22.81 7.32
C PRO A 110 -1.61 22.59 7.54
N LEU A 111 -1.18 22.36 8.79
CA LEU A 111 0.22 22.05 9.13
C LEU A 111 0.74 20.81 8.41
N TYR A 112 -0.13 19.82 8.12
CA TYR A 112 0.27 18.61 7.41
C TYR A 112 0.70 18.88 5.98
N LYS A 113 0.10 19.87 5.30
CA LYS A 113 0.53 20.25 3.95
C LYS A 113 2.03 20.60 3.94
N SER A 114 2.47 21.40 4.91
CA SER A 114 3.90 21.76 5.04
C SER A 114 4.80 20.59 5.45
N TYR A 115 4.25 19.59 6.15
CA TYR A 115 4.99 18.41 6.58
C TYR A 115 5.11 17.36 5.48
N LYS A 116 4.16 17.27 4.54
CA LYS A 116 4.24 16.33 3.41
C LYS A 116 5.55 16.48 2.66
N ASP A 117 5.88 17.70 2.25
CA ASP A 117 7.11 17.99 1.49
C ASP A 117 8.37 17.74 2.34
N LYS A 118 8.32 18.02 3.65
CA LYS A 118 9.43 17.71 4.57
C LYS A 118 9.66 16.21 4.70
N VAL A 119 8.59 15.43 4.85
CA VAL A 119 8.64 13.97 5.00
C VAL A 119 9.08 13.30 3.71
N GLU A 120 8.71 13.85 2.55
CA GLU A 120 9.18 13.37 1.25
C GLU A 120 10.70 13.53 1.09
N ASN A 121 11.22 14.71 1.43
CA ASN A 121 12.65 15.00 1.30
C ASN A 121 13.49 14.42 2.46
N TYR A 122 12.90 14.30 3.64
CA TYR A 122 13.55 13.83 4.87
C TYR A 122 12.64 12.82 5.60
N PRO A 123 12.69 11.53 5.23
CA PRO A 123 11.79 10.50 5.77
C PRO A 123 11.78 10.38 7.30
N SER A 124 12.88 10.72 7.97
CA SER A 124 12.99 10.72 9.43
C SER A 124 12.03 11.69 10.12
N THR A 125 11.65 12.79 9.46
CA THR A 125 10.71 13.79 9.99
C THR A 125 9.29 13.26 10.14
N PHE A 126 8.98 12.09 9.55
CA PHE A 126 7.67 11.46 9.70
C PHE A 126 7.33 11.18 11.18
N MET A 127 8.34 10.85 12.01
CA MET A 127 8.13 10.56 13.43
C MET A 127 7.64 11.78 14.24
N ASP A 128 7.90 12.99 13.73
CA ASP A 128 7.57 14.25 14.41
C ASP A 128 6.06 14.53 14.39
N LEU A 129 5.31 13.88 13.51
CA LEU A 129 3.85 13.94 13.47
C LEU A 129 3.19 13.24 14.68
N PHE A 130 3.96 12.44 15.42
CA PHE A 130 3.48 11.53 16.46
C PHE A 130 4.05 11.91 17.84
N VAL A 131 3.94 13.18 18.22
CA VAL A 131 4.36 13.68 19.55
C VAL A 131 3.24 13.46 20.57
N THR A 132 2.01 13.84 20.24
CA THR A 132 0.84 13.77 21.14
C THR A 132 -0.14 12.67 20.76
N LYS A 133 0.21 11.84 19.78
CA LYS A 133 -0.61 10.78 19.20
C LYS A 133 0.26 9.68 18.65
N SER A 134 -0.37 8.54 18.36
CA SER A 134 0.32 7.37 17.83
C SER A 134 -0.15 7.03 16.42
N LEU A 135 0.76 6.54 15.60
CA LEU A 135 0.45 5.95 14.30
C LEU A 135 -0.32 4.63 14.48
N ASP A 136 -1.44 4.48 13.78
CA ASP A 136 -2.19 3.23 13.75
C ASP A 136 -1.63 2.28 12.69
N ILE A 137 -0.61 1.51 13.06
CA ILE A 137 -0.04 0.51 12.16
C ILE A 137 -0.74 -0.85 12.23
N LYS A 138 -1.45 -1.15 13.32
CA LYS A 138 -2.22 -2.40 13.43
C LYS A 138 -3.38 -2.46 12.42
N SER A 139 -3.89 -1.31 11.99
CA SER A 139 -4.93 -1.23 10.96
C SER A 139 -4.43 -1.56 9.55
N PHE A 140 -3.12 -1.58 9.30
CA PHE A 140 -2.55 -2.02 8.02
C PHE A 140 -2.50 -3.54 7.97
N VAL A 141 -3.44 -4.14 7.24
CA VAL A 141 -3.50 -5.59 7.10
C VAL A 141 -2.65 -6.03 5.91
N SER A 142 -1.61 -6.82 6.15
CA SER A 142 -0.80 -7.43 5.09
C SER A 142 -1.70 -8.31 4.21
N PHE A 143 -1.62 -8.10 2.89
CA PHE A 143 -2.46 -8.77 1.90
C PHE A 143 -1.65 -9.69 1.00
N THR A 144 -0.64 -9.15 0.32
CA THR A 144 0.25 -9.93 -0.55
C THR A 144 1.62 -9.26 -0.66
N ASN A 145 2.59 -9.98 -1.22
CA ASN A 145 3.85 -9.43 -1.69
C ASN A 145 3.79 -9.29 -3.22
N LEU A 146 4.55 -8.35 -3.78
CA LEU A 146 4.63 -8.10 -5.21
C LEU A 146 6.09 -7.93 -5.63
N GLN A 147 6.57 -8.82 -6.50
CA GLN A 147 7.89 -8.68 -7.10
C GLN A 147 7.81 -8.19 -8.54
N LEU A 148 8.58 -7.17 -8.85
CA LEU A 148 8.64 -6.54 -10.17
C LEU A 148 10.06 -6.58 -10.71
N ASN A 149 10.20 -6.73 -12.02
CA ASN A 149 11.47 -6.52 -12.71
C ASN A 149 11.30 -5.47 -13.79
N THR A 150 12.26 -4.56 -13.89
CA THR A 150 12.31 -3.57 -14.96
C THR A 150 13.16 -4.06 -16.12
N LYS A 151 13.01 -3.41 -17.29
CA LYS A 151 13.87 -3.67 -18.46
C LYS A 151 15.37 -3.50 -18.18
N ASN A 152 15.73 -2.75 -17.14
CA ASN A 152 17.11 -2.48 -16.72
C ASN A 152 17.60 -3.44 -15.62
N ASN A 153 16.94 -4.57 -15.41
CA ASN A 153 17.27 -5.56 -14.36
C ASN A 153 17.26 -5.02 -12.93
N ILE A 154 16.50 -3.95 -12.67
CA ILE A 154 16.20 -3.51 -11.30
C ILE A 154 15.02 -4.34 -10.82
N PHE A 155 15.23 -5.05 -9.70
CA PHE A 155 14.21 -5.86 -9.04
C PHE A 155 13.59 -5.05 -7.90
N PHE A 156 12.27 -5.00 -7.86
CA PHE A 156 11.52 -4.43 -6.75
C PHE A 156 10.76 -5.52 -6.01
N ASP A 157 10.60 -5.32 -4.72
CA ASP A 157 9.83 -6.17 -3.82
C ASP A 157 8.95 -5.24 -2.98
N PHE A 158 7.64 -5.27 -3.22
CA PHE A 158 6.65 -4.45 -2.55
C PHE A 158 5.74 -5.29 -1.66
N GLU A 159 5.63 -4.93 -0.38
CA GLU A 159 4.57 -5.46 0.47
C GLU A 159 3.29 -4.65 0.24
N VAL A 160 2.18 -5.35 0.04
CA VAL A 160 0.87 -4.73 -0.18
C VAL A 160 0.07 -4.82 1.11
N PHE A 161 -0.26 -3.66 1.67
CA PHE A 161 -1.14 -3.54 2.81
C PHE A 161 -2.52 -3.06 2.38
N VAL A 162 -3.53 -3.48 3.12
CA VAL A 162 -4.89 -2.95 3.00
C VAL A 162 -5.23 -2.19 4.27
N LEU A 163 -5.62 -0.93 4.11
CA LEU A 163 -6.12 -0.08 5.17
C LEU A 163 -7.64 0.05 5.03
N PRO A 164 -8.43 -0.60 5.89
CA PRO A 164 -9.87 -0.49 5.84
C PRO A 164 -10.36 0.86 6.39
N ILE A 165 -11.28 1.48 5.68
CA ILE A 165 -11.95 2.72 6.07
C ILE A 165 -13.47 2.55 5.97
N ASN A 166 -14.23 3.43 6.62
CA ASN A 166 -15.69 3.38 6.59
C ASN A 166 -16.30 4.37 5.58
N ASP A 167 -15.53 5.36 5.14
CA ASP A 167 -16.07 6.54 4.48
C ASP A 167 -15.36 6.83 3.15
N LEU A 168 -16.17 6.99 2.09
CA LEU A 168 -15.72 7.36 0.75
C LEU A 168 -15.36 8.85 0.64
N THR A 169 -15.88 9.70 1.53
CA THR A 169 -15.66 11.16 1.50
C THR A 169 -14.21 11.54 1.73
N ILE A 170 -13.35 10.60 2.15
CA ILE A 170 -11.92 10.85 2.28
C ILE A 170 -11.29 11.36 0.97
N ILE A 171 -11.84 10.97 -0.19
CA ILE A 171 -11.36 11.41 -1.51
C ILE A 171 -11.57 12.91 -1.76
N ASP A 172 -12.58 13.51 -1.13
CA ASP A 172 -12.79 14.96 -1.23
C ASP A 172 -11.76 15.72 -0.37
N LYS A 173 -11.07 14.99 0.52
CA LYS A 173 -10.18 15.52 1.55
C LYS A 173 -8.71 15.19 1.34
N ILE A 174 -8.39 14.53 0.22
CA ILE A 174 -7.00 14.25 -0.14
C ILE A 174 -6.37 15.48 -0.79
N SER A 175 -5.18 15.82 -0.32
CA SER A 175 -4.31 16.75 -1.02
C SER A 175 -3.39 15.90 -1.87
N THR A 176 -3.61 15.83 -3.18
CA THR A 176 -2.78 15.01 -4.06
C THR A 176 -1.59 15.82 -4.57
N ASN A 177 -0.37 15.33 -4.30
CA ASN A 177 0.82 15.73 -5.07
C ASN A 177 0.95 14.86 -6.35
N VAL A 178 -0.04 13.99 -6.57
CA VAL A 178 -0.11 12.87 -7.52
C VAL A 178 -1.35 13.01 -8.42
N GLY A 179 -1.54 12.10 -9.37
CA GLY A 179 -2.69 12.09 -10.29
C GLY A 179 -4.06 12.03 -9.59
N LYS A 180 -5.14 12.01 -10.36
CA LYS A 180 -6.49 11.87 -9.80
C LYS A 180 -6.65 10.49 -9.16
N PHE A 181 -7.56 10.38 -8.19
CA PHE A 181 -7.93 9.10 -7.60
C PHE A 181 -9.40 8.83 -7.85
N HIS A 182 -9.75 7.54 -7.92
CA HIS A 182 -11.11 7.08 -8.13
C HIS A 182 -11.43 5.88 -7.25
N TRP A 183 -12.68 5.81 -6.81
CA TRP A 183 -13.21 4.65 -6.12
C TRP A 183 -13.69 3.62 -7.15
N VAL A 184 -13.04 2.46 -7.19
CA VAL A 184 -13.44 1.33 -8.06
C VAL A 184 -13.93 0.16 -7.21
N SER A 185 -14.68 -0.77 -7.81
CA SER A 185 -15.14 -1.96 -7.09
C SER A 185 -13.95 -2.77 -6.55
N ALA A 186 -14.04 -3.23 -5.30
CA ALA A 186 -13.05 -4.13 -4.72
C ALA A 186 -13.00 -5.52 -5.41
N ASP A 187 -14.01 -5.87 -6.21
CA ASP A 187 -13.98 -7.09 -7.05
C ASP A 187 -12.87 -7.07 -8.09
N THR A 188 -12.33 -5.88 -8.38
CA THR A 188 -11.16 -5.73 -9.25
C THR A 188 -9.92 -6.39 -8.66
N ILE A 189 -9.82 -6.60 -7.34
CA ILE A 189 -8.72 -7.30 -6.68
C ILE A 189 -9.22 -8.66 -6.15
N PRO A 190 -8.84 -9.79 -6.78
CA PRO A 190 -9.23 -11.12 -6.33
C PRO A 190 -8.82 -11.38 -4.88
N GLY A 191 -9.76 -11.89 -4.08
CA GLY A 191 -9.51 -12.27 -2.69
C GLY A 191 -9.55 -11.12 -1.67
N LEU A 192 -9.63 -9.85 -2.11
CA LEU A 192 -9.65 -8.70 -1.20
C LEU A 192 -10.87 -8.71 -0.28
N LYS A 193 -12.08 -8.91 -0.81
CA LYS A 193 -13.31 -8.98 0.01
C LYS A 193 -13.30 -10.12 1.04
N LYS A 194 -12.68 -11.26 0.67
CA LYS A 194 -12.56 -12.44 1.55
C LYS A 194 -11.74 -12.14 2.82
N LEU A 195 -10.87 -11.13 2.77
CA LEU A 195 -10.05 -10.72 3.91
C LEU A 195 -10.89 -10.07 5.02
N PHE A 196 -12.00 -9.40 4.67
CA PHE A 196 -12.84 -8.66 5.62
C PHE A 196 -14.20 -9.32 5.93
N ASN A 197 -14.64 -10.32 5.15
CA ASN A 197 -15.88 -11.07 5.40
C ASN A 197 -15.78 -12.14 6.51
N LYS A 198 -14.71 -12.13 7.32
CA LYS A 198 -14.39 -13.18 8.31
C LYS A 198 -15.24 -13.17 9.61
N ASN A 199 -16.38 -12.48 9.64
CA ASN A 199 -17.36 -12.60 10.73
C ASN A 199 -18.42 -13.70 10.49
N GLN A 200 -18.27 -14.59 9.51
CA GLN A 200 -19.17 -15.75 9.34
C GLN A 200 -18.53 -17.14 9.44
N LEU A 201 -17.22 -17.28 9.61
CA LEU A 201 -16.59 -18.60 9.73
C LEU A 201 -15.55 -18.62 10.85
N ASN A 202 -16.05 -18.79 12.09
CA ASN A 202 -15.33 -19.51 13.13
C ASN A 202 -15.06 -20.94 12.65
N ILE A 203 -14.08 -21.14 11.77
CA ILE A 203 -13.49 -22.46 11.51
C ILE A 203 -11.99 -22.27 11.34
N SER A 204 -11.30 -22.47 12.46
CA SER A 204 -10.12 -23.32 12.55
C SER A 204 -9.84 -24.13 11.28
N LYS A 205 -9.04 -23.58 10.37
CA LYS A 205 -7.99 -24.33 9.69
C LYS A 205 -6.88 -23.35 9.42
N LYS A 206 -5.86 -23.45 10.27
CA LYS A 206 -4.45 -23.41 9.88
C LYS A 206 -4.36 -23.44 8.35
N ILE A 207 -4.13 -22.30 7.71
CA ILE A 207 -3.60 -22.31 6.33
C ILE A 207 -2.13 -22.73 6.49
N SER A 208 -1.96 -24.00 6.83
CA SER A 208 -0.77 -24.76 6.53
C SER A 208 -1.01 -25.25 5.11
N LEU A 209 -0.53 -24.51 4.12
CA LEU A 209 -0.39 -25.03 2.77
C LEU A 209 0.52 -26.27 2.89
N GLN A 210 -0.04 -27.44 2.61
CA GLN A 210 0.69 -28.70 2.66
C GLN A 210 1.79 -28.70 1.61
N ALA A 211 2.95 -29.26 1.97
CA ALA A 211 4.06 -29.49 1.07
C ALA A 211 3.63 -30.39 -0.10
N ILE A 212 3.85 -29.96 -1.33
CA ILE A 212 3.65 -30.78 -2.52
C ILE A 212 5.01 -31.31 -3.00
N LYS A 213 5.00 -32.62 -3.30
CA LYS A 213 6.15 -33.47 -3.62
C LYS A 213 6.75 -33.16 -5.01
N LYS A 214 8.06 -33.43 -5.10
CA LYS A 214 8.88 -33.44 -6.32
C LYS A 214 8.32 -34.37 -7.42
N SER A 215 8.31 -33.84 -8.64
CA SER A 215 8.30 -34.51 -9.95
C SER A 215 8.77 -33.42 -10.93
N GLY A 216 9.77 -33.53 -11.80
CA GLY A 216 10.36 -34.67 -12.48
C GLY A 216 10.47 -34.30 -13.97
N ASN A 217 11.63 -33.77 -14.36
CA ASN A 217 12.15 -33.56 -15.72
C ASN A 217 11.41 -32.64 -16.73
N GLY A 218 12.08 -31.52 -17.07
CA GLY A 218 12.16 -31.04 -18.45
C GLY A 218 11.56 -29.66 -18.74
N LYS A 219 12.46 -28.71 -19.08
CA LYS A 219 12.28 -27.32 -19.53
C LYS A 219 12.12 -26.28 -18.43
N ASP A 220 13.11 -25.38 -18.36
CA ASP A 220 13.11 -24.17 -17.55
C ASP A 220 11.87 -23.32 -17.87
N VAL A 221 10.86 -23.44 -17.03
CA VAL A 221 9.77 -22.49 -16.90
C VAL A 221 9.85 -21.98 -15.47
N LEU A 222 9.98 -20.66 -15.34
CA LEU A 222 9.90 -19.94 -14.07
C LEU A 222 8.65 -20.42 -13.31
N GLU A 223 8.84 -21.10 -12.19
CA GLU A 223 7.78 -21.27 -11.19
C GLU A 223 7.52 -19.92 -10.54
N ILE A 224 6.61 -19.16 -11.16
CA ILE A 224 6.02 -17.96 -10.60
C ILE A 224 5.01 -18.45 -9.56
N ASN A 225 5.14 -17.94 -8.33
CA ASN A 225 4.19 -18.19 -7.26
C ASN A 225 2.79 -17.81 -7.80
N GLN A 226 1.85 -18.75 -7.85
CA GLN A 226 0.58 -18.64 -8.59
C GLN A 226 -0.35 -17.48 -8.14
N TYR A 227 0.08 -16.69 -7.14
CA TYR A 227 -0.61 -15.51 -6.64
C TYR A 227 -0.09 -14.18 -7.22
N ASP A 228 1.07 -14.14 -7.89
CA ASP A 228 1.69 -12.89 -8.39
C ASP A 228 1.08 -12.39 -9.72
N TYR A 229 0.62 -13.28 -10.60
CA TYR A 229 0.13 -12.91 -11.94
C TYR A 229 -1.17 -12.12 -11.89
N HIS A 230 -2.04 -12.41 -10.92
CA HIS A 230 -3.34 -11.76 -10.80
C HIS A 230 -3.21 -10.30 -10.36
N PHE A 231 -2.31 -9.96 -9.43
CA PHE A 231 -2.14 -8.57 -9.04
C PHE A 231 -1.52 -7.74 -10.17
N GLN A 232 -0.56 -8.29 -10.92
CA GLN A 232 -0.02 -7.64 -12.12
C GLN A 232 -1.07 -7.41 -13.21
N GLU A 233 -1.92 -8.41 -13.45
CA GLU A 233 -3.04 -8.28 -14.37
C GLU A 233 -4.04 -7.23 -13.87
N VAL A 234 -4.26 -7.11 -12.57
CA VAL A 234 -5.13 -6.09 -11.98
C VAL A 234 -4.52 -4.71 -12.08
N ILE A 235 -3.24 -4.52 -11.77
CA ILE A 235 -2.53 -3.27 -12.03
C ILE A 235 -2.63 -2.91 -13.51
N THR A 236 -2.50 -3.91 -14.40
CA THR A 236 -2.65 -3.71 -15.84
C THR A 236 -4.08 -3.33 -16.23
N ARG A 237 -5.11 -4.00 -15.70
CA ARG A 237 -6.53 -3.71 -15.95
C ARG A 237 -6.91 -2.33 -15.43
N VAL A 238 -6.51 -2.01 -14.19
CA VAL A 238 -6.62 -0.68 -13.59
C VAL A 238 -5.96 0.36 -14.51
N ASN A 239 -4.69 0.16 -14.86
CA ASN A 239 -3.96 1.08 -15.72
C ASN A 239 -4.58 1.20 -17.12
N ASN A 240 -5.14 0.13 -17.68
CA ASN A 240 -5.83 0.14 -18.98
C ASN A 240 -7.19 0.84 -18.92
N SER A 241 -7.94 0.68 -17.82
CA SER A 241 -9.20 1.38 -17.58
C SER A 241 -9.02 2.89 -17.51
N PHE A 242 -7.85 3.36 -17.04
CA PHE A 242 -7.51 4.79 -17.00
C PHE A 242 -6.62 5.26 -18.15
N GLY A 243 -5.97 4.35 -18.89
CA GLY A 243 -5.12 4.66 -20.05
C GLY A 243 -5.89 4.88 -21.36
N ASN A 244 -7.17 4.49 -21.42
CA ASN A 244 -8.02 4.69 -22.61
C ASN A 244 -8.71 6.06 -22.66
N THR A 245 -8.45 6.97 -21.72
CA THR A 245 -8.95 8.37 -21.78
C THR A 245 -8.07 9.30 -22.61
N SER A 246 -6.94 8.84 -23.16
CA SER A 246 -6.12 9.63 -24.09
C SER A 246 -6.51 9.46 -25.57
N ASN A 247 -7.35 8.48 -25.92
CA ASN A 247 -7.72 8.22 -27.32
C ASN A 247 -9.04 8.86 -27.77
N SER A 248 -9.69 9.67 -26.92
CA SER A 248 -10.89 10.44 -27.31
C SER A 248 -10.61 11.89 -27.72
N LEU A 249 -9.34 12.32 -27.74
CA LEU A 249 -8.93 13.66 -28.22
C LEU A 249 -8.22 13.65 -29.59
N GLU A 250 -7.96 12.49 -30.19
CA GLU A 250 -7.45 12.39 -31.57
C GLU A 250 -8.56 12.17 -32.62
N ALA A 251 -9.84 12.12 -32.21
CA ALA A 251 -10.98 11.94 -33.13
C ALA A 251 -11.68 13.26 -33.54
N MET A 252 -11.10 14.43 -33.22
CA MET A 252 -11.64 15.74 -33.63
C MET A 252 -10.54 16.69 -34.14
N GLN A 253 -9.70 16.22 -35.07
CA GLN A 253 -8.97 17.10 -35.99
C GLN A 253 -8.89 16.48 -37.38
N TYR A 254 -10.04 16.15 -37.97
CA TYR A 254 -10.24 16.16 -39.41
C TYR A 254 -11.72 16.41 -39.71
N LYS A 255 -12.08 17.69 -39.75
CA LYS A 255 -12.98 18.31 -40.73
C LYS A 255 -12.72 19.81 -40.74
#